data_AF-A0AAN5IC87-F1
#
_entry.id   AF-A0AAN5IC87-F1
#
_cell.length_a   1.000
_cell.length_b   1.000
_cell.length_c   1.000
_cell.angle_alpha   90.00
_cell.angle_beta   90.00
_cell.angle_gamma   90.00
#
_symmetry.space_group_name_H-M   'P 1'
#
loop_
_entity.id
_entity.type
_entity.pdbx_description
1 polymer ?
#
loop_
_entity_poly.entity_id
_entity_poly.type
_entity_poly.pdbx_seq_one_letter_code
_entity_poly.pdbx_strand_id
1 'polypeptide(L)'
;DCPEGFFIDEGECRGTYMRVTVRKPDALTVAIEKCQEIGHHPVVIRNGDDQQDMLDRFLISTELDDGYVIGLTCNEWSKKWEWIDGSPMNFKPTKGNYDQ
;
A
#
# COMPACT_ATOMS: atom_id res chain seq x y z
N ASP A 1 -18.27 8.36 -6.20
CA ASP A 1 -17.51 9.31 -5.37
C ASP A 1 -16.80 8.59 -4.25
N CYS A 2 -15.58 9.01 -3.93
CA CYS A 2 -14.80 8.43 -2.83
C CYS A 2 -15.07 9.18 -1.51
N PRO A 3 -14.87 8.53 -0.35
CA PRO A 3 -14.91 9.20 0.95
C PRO A 3 -13.88 10.34 1.04
N GLU A 4 -14.09 11.26 1.98
CA GLU A 4 -13.14 12.35 2.25
C GLU A 4 -11.75 11.80 2.58
N GLY A 5 -10.70 12.41 1.98
CA GLY A 5 -9.32 11.93 2.10
C GLY A 5 -8.93 10.84 1.09
N PHE A 6 -9.87 10.38 0.26
CA PHE A 6 -9.64 9.41 -0.81
C PHE A 6 -9.90 10.03 -2.18
N PHE A 7 -9.22 9.51 -3.18
CA PHE A 7 -9.35 9.93 -4.57
C PHE A 7 -9.49 8.71 -5.48
N ILE A 8 -10.08 8.90 -6.65
CA ILE A 8 -10.27 7.82 -7.62
C ILE A 8 -8.98 7.62 -8.42
N ASP A 9 -8.51 6.39 -8.47
CA ASP A 9 -7.42 5.92 -9.33
C ASP A 9 -7.79 4.57 -9.94
N GLU A 10 -7.71 4.46 -11.27
CA GLU A 10 -8.14 3.28 -12.04
C GLU A 10 -9.53 2.71 -11.66
N GLY A 11 -10.45 3.57 -11.19
CA GLY A 11 -11.79 3.16 -10.76
C GLY A 11 -11.89 2.68 -9.30
N GLU A 12 -10.80 2.75 -8.54
CA GLU A 12 -10.74 2.41 -7.12
C GLU A 12 -10.50 3.67 -6.26
N CYS A 13 -11.03 3.68 -5.04
CA CYS A 13 -10.73 4.73 -4.08
C CYS A 13 -9.41 4.43 -3.37
N ARG A 14 -8.46 5.36 -3.45
CA ARG A 14 -7.13 5.28 -2.83
C ARG A 14 -6.86 6.51 -1.97
N GLY A 15 -6.13 6.35 -0.87
CA GLY A 15 -5.88 7.45 0.05
C GLY A 15 -5.32 6.99 1.39
N THR A 16 -5.15 7.94 2.30
CA THR A 16 -4.75 7.68 3.69
C THR A 16 -5.96 7.71 4.59
N TYR A 17 -6.01 6.79 5.55
CA TYR A 17 -7.07 6.72 6.55
C TYR A 17 -6.60 7.27 7.91
N MET A 18 -5.47 6.79 8.40
CA MET A 18 -4.98 7.11 9.74
C MET A 18 -3.46 7.15 9.80
N ARG A 19 -2.92 8.05 10.63
CA ARG A 19 -1.51 8.05 11.03
C ARG A 19 -1.39 7.40 12.40
N VAL A 20 -0.47 6.45 12.52
CA VAL A 20 -0.21 5.73 13.77
C VAL A 20 1.30 5.65 14.03
N THR A 21 1.69 5.67 15.30
CA THR A 21 3.07 5.40 15.71
C THR A 21 3.17 3.96 16.18
N VAL A 22 3.91 3.14 15.44
CA VAL A 22 4.06 1.70 15.69
C VAL A 22 5.51 1.25 15.48
N ARG A 23 5.86 0.07 15.98
CA ARG A 23 7.16 -0.54 15.66
C ARG A 23 7.10 -1.09 14.23
N LYS A 24 8.21 -1.01 13.51
CA LYS A 24 8.29 -1.48 12.11
C LYS A 24 7.79 -2.91 11.89
N PRO A 25 8.11 -3.91 12.74
CA PRO A 25 7.62 -5.28 12.56
C PRO A 25 6.09 -5.39 12.66
N ASP A 26 5.44 -4.49 13.38
CA ASP A 26 4.00 -4.51 13.63
C ASP A 26 3.22 -3.68 12.59
N ALA A 27 3.91 -2.91 11.75
CA ALA A 27 3.31 -1.90 10.90
C ALA A 27 2.31 -2.47 9.88
N LEU A 28 2.61 -3.62 9.28
CA LEU A 28 1.70 -4.28 8.34
C LEU A 28 0.42 -4.77 9.04
N THR A 29 0.57 -5.47 10.17
CA THR A 29 -0.56 -5.97 10.94
C THR A 29 -1.48 -4.84 11.38
N VAL A 30 -0.91 -3.76 11.94
CA VAL A 30 -1.70 -2.60 12.37
C VAL A 30 -2.36 -1.90 11.18
N ALA A 31 -1.69 -1.78 10.04
CA ALA A 31 -2.30 -1.20 8.84
C ALA A 31 -3.49 -2.02 8.35
N ILE A 32 -3.40 -3.36 8.36
CA ILE A 32 -4.50 -4.26 8.01
C ILE A 32 -5.69 -4.02 8.94
N GLU A 33 -5.46 -4.06 10.26
CA GLU A 33 -6.51 -3.84 11.25
C GLU A 33 -7.19 -2.48 11.06
N LYS A 34 -6.41 -1.41 10.85
CA LYS A 34 -6.93 -0.05 10.68
C LYS A 34 -7.71 0.14 9.38
N CYS A 35 -7.24 -0.39 8.26
CA CYS A 35 -8.01 -0.32 7.02
C CYS A 35 -9.28 -1.18 7.08
N GLN A 36 -9.28 -2.28 7.84
CA GLN A 36 -10.47 -3.10 8.05
C GLN A 36 -11.57 -2.37 8.83
N GLU A 37 -11.24 -1.41 9.70
CA GLU A 37 -12.23 -0.58 10.41
C GLU A 37 -13.15 0.18 9.45
N ILE A 38 -12.67 0.51 8.24
CA ILE A 38 -13.44 1.15 7.18
C ILE A 38 -13.89 0.18 6.08
N GLY A 39 -13.77 -1.13 6.30
CA GLY A 39 -14.15 -2.16 5.31
C GLY A 39 -13.21 -2.26 4.10
N HIS A 40 -11.97 -1.78 4.24
CA HIS A 40 -10.96 -1.78 3.17
C HIS A 40 -9.67 -2.49 3.62
N HIS A 41 -8.64 -2.41 2.79
CA HIS A 41 -7.34 -3.02 3.04
C HIS A 41 -6.21 -2.05 2.68
N PRO A 42 -4.98 -2.23 3.20
CA PRO A 42 -3.81 -1.47 2.77
C PRO A 42 -3.61 -1.52 1.26
N VAL A 43 -3.04 -0.46 0.68
CA VAL A 43 -2.97 -0.28 -0.78
C VAL A 43 -2.24 -1.43 -1.49
N VAL A 44 -2.79 -1.90 -2.60
CA VAL A 44 -2.22 -2.92 -3.49
C VAL A 44 -1.82 -2.25 -4.80
N ILE A 45 -0.59 -2.46 -5.26
CA ILE A 45 -0.07 -1.85 -6.49
C ILE A 45 -0.14 -2.88 -7.62
N ARG A 46 -0.98 -2.63 -8.62
CA ARG A 46 -1.25 -3.55 -9.74
C ARG A 46 -0.60 -3.12 -11.05
N ASN A 47 -0.40 -1.82 -11.24
CA ASN A 47 0.30 -1.24 -12.37
C ASN A 47 1.51 -0.44 -11.87
N GLY A 48 2.70 -1.05 -11.97
CA GLY A 48 3.85 -0.66 -11.17
C GLY A 48 4.44 0.70 -11.47
N ASP A 49 4.27 1.26 -12.66
CA ASP A 49 4.85 2.57 -12.98
C ASP A 49 3.88 3.70 -12.64
N ASP A 50 2.66 3.65 -13.16
CA ASP A 50 1.69 4.74 -12.99
C ASP A 50 1.17 4.84 -11.55
N GLN A 51 0.84 3.71 -10.91
CA GLN A 51 0.31 3.73 -9.55
C GLN A 51 1.41 4.02 -8.52
N GLN A 52 2.65 3.61 -8.78
CA GLN A 52 3.77 3.97 -7.91
C GLN A 52 4.07 5.46 -8.00
N ASP A 53 4.17 6.02 -9.21
CA ASP A 53 4.38 7.46 -9.41
C ASP A 53 3.25 8.30 -8.76
N MET A 54 2.01 7.81 -8.84
CA MET A 54 0.87 8.43 -8.20
C MET A 54 0.96 8.40 -6.67
N LEU A 55 1.30 7.24 -6.10
CA LEU A 55 1.52 7.10 -4.66
C LEU A 55 2.66 8.00 -4.20
N ASP A 56 3.79 8.01 -4.91
CA ASP A 56 4.94 8.86 -4.59
C ASP A 56 4.56 10.35 -4.58
N ARG A 57 3.79 10.82 -5.57
CA ARG A 57 3.26 12.20 -5.60
C ARG A 57 2.31 12.48 -4.43
N PHE A 58 1.45 11.53 -4.09
CA PHE A 58 0.52 11.66 -2.98
C PHE A 58 1.25 11.69 -1.62
N LEU A 59 2.33 10.93 -1.46
CA LEU A 59 3.13 10.91 -0.24
C LEU A 59 3.92 12.21 -0.06
N ILE A 60 4.49 12.74 -1.14
CA ILE A 60 5.13 14.06 -1.16
C ILE A 60 4.13 15.15 -0.77
N SER A 61 2.90 15.10 -1.30
CA SER A 61 1.90 16.13 -1.02
C SER A 61 1.30 16.05 0.39
N THR A 62 1.45 14.91 1.06
CA THR A 62 0.90 14.68 2.40
C THR A 62 1.93 14.86 3.52
N GLU A 63 3.18 15.25 3.22
CA GLU A 63 4.27 15.37 4.21
C GLU A 63 4.41 14.09 5.06
N LEU A 64 4.25 12.92 4.44
CA LEU A 64 4.43 11.63 5.10
C LEU A 64 5.92 11.25 5.11
N ASP A 65 6.72 11.99 5.87
CA ASP A 65 8.17 11.74 6.03
C ASP A 65 8.47 10.40 6.74
N ASP A 66 7.49 9.84 7.46
CA ASP A 66 7.64 8.61 8.27
C ASP A 66 7.38 7.30 7.50
N GLY A 67 7.09 7.41 6.19
CA GLY A 67 6.78 6.27 5.32
C GLY A 67 5.31 5.85 5.34
N TYR A 68 4.97 4.86 4.51
CA TYR A 68 3.63 4.33 4.33
C TYR A 68 3.66 2.81 4.21
N VAL A 69 2.54 2.18 4.53
CA VAL A 69 2.41 0.73 4.50
C VAL A 69 1.56 0.32 3.30
N ILE A 70 2.09 -0.60 2.51
CA ILE A 70 1.38 -1.27 1.41
C ILE A 70 0.94 -2.67 1.84
N GLY A 71 -0.08 -3.22 1.18
CA GLY A 71 -0.65 -4.54 1.45
C GLY A 71 0.18 -5.70 0.91
N LEU A 72 1.48 -5.72 1.18
CA LEU A 72 2.39 -6.77 0.72
C LEU A 72 2.70 -7.74 1.86
N THR A 73 2.42 -9.04 1.68
CA THR A 73 2.62 -10.08 2.69
C THR A 73 3.52 -11.22 2.17
N CYS A 74 4.19 -11.93 3.08
CA CYS A 74 4.95 -13.13 2.76
C CYS A 74 4.07 -14.36 2.94
N ASN A 75 3.91 -15.16 1.88
CA ASN A 75 3.25 -16.44 1.99
C ASN A 75 4.18 -17.47 2.63
N GLU A 76 3.79 -17.99 3.79
CA GLU A 76 4.65 -18.87 4.58
C GLU A 76 4.92 -20.23 3.93
N TRP A 77 4.10 -20.67 2.96
CA TRP A 77 4.31 -21.93 2.25
C TRP A 77 5.16 -21.74 0.99
N SER A 78 4.80 -20.77 0.15
CA SER A 78 5.50 -20.52 -1.11
C SER A 78 6.80 -19.73 -0.92
N LYS A 79 6.95 -19.08 0.25
CA LYS A 79 8.03 -18.13 0.58
C LYS A 79 8.15 -16.99 -0.44
N LYS A 80 7.02 -16.63 -1.06
CA LYS A 80 6.93 -15.53 -2.03
C LYS A 80 6.10 -14.39 -1.48
N TRP A 81 6.38 -13.19 -1.99
CA TRP A 81 5.56 -12.02 -1.77
C TRP A 81 4.23 -12.15 -2.51
N GLU A 82 3.15 -11.82 -1.82
CA GLU A 82 1.77 -11.83 -2.32
C GLU A 82 1.05 -10.57 -1.85
N TRP A 83 0.09 -10.10 -2.65
CA TRP A 83 -0.79 -9.02 -2.24
C TRP A 83 -1.87 -9.57 -1.29
N ILE A 84 -2.22 -8.79 -0.26
CA ILE A 84 -3.22 -9.20 0.74
C ILE A 84 -4.63 -9.44 0.18
N ASP A 85 -4.94 -8.90 -1.01
CA ASP A 85 -6.21 -9.11 -1.71
C ASP A 85 -6.18 -10.34 -2.64
N GLY A 86 -5.04 -11.04 -2.72
CA GLY A 86 -4.83 -12.17 -3.62
C GLY A 86 -4.57 -11.78 -5.08
N SER A 87 -4.43 -10.48 -5.39
CA SER A 87 -4.07 -10.02 -6.73
C SER A 87 -2.76 -10.64 -7.20
N PRO A 88 -2.60 -10.91 -8.51
CA PRO A 88 -1.34 -11.40 -9.06
C PRO A 88 -0.16 -10.49 -8.72
N MET A 89 0.95 -11.09 -8.30
CA MET A 89 2.20 -10.36 -8.05
C MET A 89 2.91 -10.05 -9.37
N ASN A 90 2.49 -8.97 -10.04
CA ASN A 90 3.07 -8.46 -11.29
C ASN A 90 3.85 -7.14 -11.11
N PHE A 91 3.83 -6.58 -9.90
CA PHE A 91 4.50 -5.34 -9.55
C PHE A 91 6.02 -5.48 -9.64
N LYS A 92 6.65 -4.55 -10.34
CA LYS A 92 8.11 -4.41 -10.43
C LYS A 92 8.44 -2.98 -10.04
N PRO A 93 9.06 -2.74 -8.88
CA PRO A 93 9.43 -1.39 -8.47
C PRO A 93 10.35 -0.78 -9.52
N THR A 94 10.00 0.38 -10.09
CA THR A 94 10.74 0.91 -11.23
C THR A 94 12.07 1.55 -10.86
N LYS A 95 12.32 1.88 -9.58
CA LYS A 95 13.60 2.43 -9.12
C LYS A 95 13.94 2.04 -7.68
N GLY A 96 15.15 1.51 -7.53
CA GLY A 96 15.78 1.13 -6.26
C GLY A 96 16.36 -0.27 -6.40
N ASN A 97 17.70 -0.35 -6.44
CA ASN A 97 18.42 -1.62 -6.43
C ASN A 97 17.96 -2.46 -5.23
N TYR A 98 17.13 -3.46 -5.47
CA TYR A 98 16.88 -4.55 -4.54
C TYR A 98 17.19 -5.83 -5.32
N ASP A 99 18.49 -6.14 -5.33
CA ASP A 99 19.17 -7.37 -5.70
C ASP A 99 18.42 -8.33 -6.65
N GLN A 100 18.90 -8.38 -7.91
CA GLN A 100 18.75 -9.52 -8.82
C GLN A 100 19.44 -10.77 -8.27
#